data_AF-A0A149PB65-F1
#
_entry.id   AF-A0A149PB65-F1
#
_cell.length_a   1.000
_cell.length_b   1.000
_cell.length_c   1.000
_cell.angle_alpha   90.00
_cell.angle_beta   90.00
_cell.angle_gamma   90.00
#
_symmetry.space_group_name_H-M   'P 1'
#
loop_
_entity.id
_entity.type
_entity.pdbx_description
1 polymer ?
#
loop_
_entity_poly.entity_id
_entity_poly.type
_entity_poly.pdbx_seq_one_letter_code
_entity_poly.pdbx_strand_id
1 'polypeptide(L)'
;MSDDPLTADPLRAWLGKATDPESADTRLFAKLIAARDARDELALLGLQAHAWHALLARHFGRASLAPLPLAVIPSEHASFVHALHALLVANASGTVHPDDAQCLATIIAHACLRPDHLWRDLGLAGRDEVTWMLTRYFPVLVARNVDNLRWKKFLAAQCALSLGLQPGPAPGCPGCEDYGYCFPGQR
;
A
#
# COMPACT_ATOMS: atom_id res chain seq x y z
N MET A 1 -30.54 -5.77 16.34
CA MET A 1 -29.31 -6.04 17.14
C MET A 1 -29.16 -7.54 17.28
N SER A 2 -28.74 -8.18 16.19
CA SER A 2 -28.33 -9.59 16.23
C SER A 2 -26.81 -9.58 16.06
N ASP A 3 -26.11 -9.98 17.12
CA ASP A 3 -24.72 -10.42 17.04
C ASP A 3 -24.70 -11.72 16.25
N ASP A 4 -24.14 -11.69 15.04
CA ASP A 4 -23.84 -12.88 14.26
C ASP A 4 -22.45 -13.41 14.68
N PRO A 5 -22.30 -14.63 15.23
CA PRO A 5 -21.03 -15.10 15.81
C PRO A 5 -19.95 -15.53 14.79
N LEU A 6 -20.07 -15.22 13.49
CA LEU A 6 -19.30 -15.92 12.43
C LEU A 6 -18.51 -15.07 11.43
N THR A 7 -18.24 -13.80 11.71
CA THR A 7 -17.10 -13.11 11.06
C THR A 7 -16.18 -12.55 12.13
N ALA A 8 -15.18 -13.33 12.52
CA ALA A 8 -14.06 -12.77 13.28
C ALA A 8 -13.52 -11.57 12.49
N ASP A 9 -13.46 -10.40 13.12
CA ASP A 9 -12.86 -9.19 12.55
C ASP A 9 -11.51 -9.58 11.91
N PRO A 10 -11.36 -9.49 10.57
CA PRO A 10 -10.17 -9.96 9.87
C PRO A 10 -8.87 -9.37 10.45
N LEU A 11 -8.94 -8.12 10.94
CA LEU A 11 -7.80 -7.50 11.62
C LEU A 11 -7.46 -8.22 12.94
N ARG A 12 -8.46 -8.53 13.78
CA ARG A 12 -8.24 -9.28 15.02
C ARG A 12 -7.68 -10.68 14.74
N ALA A 13 -8.13 -11.34 13.68
CA ALA A 13 -7.61 -12.64 13.28
C ALA A 13 -6.11 -12.58 12.92
N TRP A 14 -5.68 -11.53 12.19
CA TRP A 14 -4.26 -11.32 11.87
C TRP A 14 -3.44 -10.90 13.10
N LEU A 15 -3.98 -10.05 13.97
CA LEU A 15 -3.30 -9.67 15.22
C LEU A 15 -3.16 -10.84 16.20
N GLY A 16 -4.09 -11.80 16.22
CA GLY A 16 -3.95 -13.02 17.02
C GLY A 16 -2.77 -13.91 16.58
N LYS A 17 -2.31 -13.73 15.33
CA LYS A 17 -1.16 -14.44 14.75
C LYS A 17 0.16 -13.66 14.90
N ALA A 18 0.11 -12.44 15.39
CA ALA A 18 1.24 -11.52 15.46
C ALA A 18 2.34 -12.00 16.42
N THR A 19 3.59 -11.74 16.06
CA THR A 19 4.75 -11.89 16.95
C THR A 19 4.74 -10.83 18.04
N ASP A 20 4.45 -9.58 17.65
CA ASP A 20 4.25 -8.43 18.55
C ASP A 20 3.01 -7.65 18.08
N PRO A 21 1.83 -7.84 18.70
CA PRO A 21 0.60 -7.17 18.32
C PRO A 21 0.56 -5.69 18.74
N GLU A 22 1.45 -5.22 19.61
CA GLU A 22 1.52 -3.81 20.03
C GLU A 22 2.40 -2.96 19.12
N SER A 23 3.29 -3.60 18.34
CA SER A 23 4.07 -2.94 17.30
C SER A 23 3.17 -2.23 16.29
N ALA A 24 3.44 -0.95 16.09
CA ALA A 24 2.77 -0.13 15.11
C ALA A 24 2.91 -0.67 13.67
N ASP A 25 4.09 -1.24 13.35
CA ASP A 25 4.35 -1.84 12.03
C ASP A 25 3.54 -3.12 11.83
N THR A 26 3.51 -3.98 12.85
CA THR A 26 2.70 -5.20 12.81
C THR A 26 1.22 -4.87 12.64
N ARG A 27 0.71 -3.86 13.36
CA ARG A 27 -0.68 -3.40 13.21
C ARG A 27 -0.97 -2.84 11.83
N LEU A 28 -0.04 -2.09 11.23
CA LEU A 28 -0.16 -1.60 9.86
C LEU A 28 -0.24 -2.75 8.86
N PHE A 29 0.72 -3.68 8.88
CA PHE A 29 0.67 -4.83 7.98
C PHE A 29 -0.56 -5.69 8.21
N ALA A 30 -1.01 -5.86 9.47
CA ALA A 30 -2.22 -6.59 9.77
C ALA A 30 -3.44 -5.95 9.10
N LYS A 31 -3.56 -4.61 9.11
CA LYS A 31 -4.63 -3.90 8.39
C LYS A 31 -4.57 -4.11 6.88
N LEU A 32 -3.38 -3.91 6.28
CA LEU A 32 -3.18 -4.05 4.84
C LEU A 32 -3.50 -5.47 4.35
N ILE A 33 -3.06 -6.48 5.10
CA ILE A 33 -3.30 -7.88 4.79
C ILE A 33 -4.78 -8.21 5.00
N ALA A 34 -5.34 -7.91 6.17
CA ALA A 34 -6.73 -8.22 6.52
C ALA A 34 -7.73 -7.64 5.50
N ALA A 35 -7.50 -6.43 5.01
CA ALA A 35 -8.36 -5.80 4.01
C ALA A 35 -8.40 -6.53 2.67
N ARG A 36 -7.33 -7.24 2.31
CA ARG A 36 -7.26 -8.06 1.09
C ARG A 36 -7.70 -9.50 1.34
N ASP A 37 -7.25 -10.09 2.44
CA ASP A 37 -7.53 -11.47 2.85
C ASP A 37 -9.04 -11.72 3.00
N ALA A 38 -9.76 -10.76 3.60
CA ALA A 38 -11.22 -10.85 3.78
C ALA A 38 -12.03 -10.96 2.47
N ARG A 39 -11.39 -10.72 1.33
CA ARG A 39 -11.99 -10.72 -0.01
C ARG A 39 -11.30 -11.68 -0.98
N ASP A 40 -10.39 -12.53 -0.50
CA ASP A 40 -9.54 -13.39 -1.33
C ASP A 40 -8.70 -12.61 -2.36
N GLU A 41 -8.25 -11.41 -1.97
CA GLU A 41 -7.55 -10.44 -2.84
C GLU A 41 -6.08 -10.28 -2.46
N LEU A 42 -5.47 -11.24 -1.77
CA LEU A 42 -4.08 -11.14 -1.29
C LEU A 42 -3.07 -10.89 -2.44
N ALA A 43 -3.35 -11.38 -3.64
CA ALA A 43 -2.55 -11.10 -4.84
C ALA A 43 -2.42 -9.58 -5.13
N LEU A 44 -3.41 -8.77 -4.72
CA LEU A 44 -3.38 -7.32 -4.94
C LEU A 44 -2.42 -6.58 -4.00
N LEU A 45 -1.75 -7.28 -3.08
CA LEU A 45 -0.60 -6.74 -2.33
C LEU A 45 0.65 -6.63 -3.21
N GLY A 46 0.73 -7.39 -4.31
CA GLY A 46 1.87 -7.36 -5.24
C GLY A 46 3.14 -8.05 -4.73
N LEU A 47 3.12 -8.58 -3.50
CA LEU A 47 4.29 -9.23 -2.90
C LEU A 47 4.62 -10.55 -3.60
N GLN A 48 5.90 -10.75 -3.85
CA GLN A 48 6.42 -12.05 -4.29
C GLN A 48 6.43 -13.04 -3.12
N ALA A 49 6.37 -14.34 -3.41
CA ALA A 49 6.28 -15.38 -2.38
C ALA A 49 7.40 -15.30 -1.33
N HIS A 50 8.64 -14.99 -1.73
CA HIS A 50 9.76 -14.85 -0.79
C HIS A 50 9.58 -13.65 0.15
N ALA A 51 9.14 -12.50 -0.36
CA ALA A 51 8.91 -11.30 0.42
C ALA A 51 7.73 -11.48 1.38
N TRP A 52 6.69 -12.18 0.94
CA TRP A 52 5.55 -12.58 1.77
C TRP A 52 5.95 -13.47 2.94
N HIS A 53 6.68 -14.56 2.66
CA HIS A 53 7.13 -15.45 3.73
C HIS A 53 8.04 -14.72 4.72
N ALA A 54 8.93 -13.84 4.24
CA ALA A 54 9.77 -13.03 5.10
C ALA A 54 8.96 -12.04 5.96
N LEU A 55 7.94 -11.40 5.38
CA LEU A 55 7.02 -10.51 6.11
C LEU A 55 6.26 -11.26 7.20
N LEU A 56 5.71 -12.44 6.88
CA LEU A 56 5.03 -13.29 7.86
C LEU A 56 5.98 -13.75 8.97
N ALA A 57 7.20 -14.15 8.64
CA ALA A 57 8.20 -14.54 9.63
C ALA A 57 8.55 -13.40 10.61
N ARG A 58 8.62 -12.15 10.12
CA ARG A 58 8.90 -10.98 10.96
C ARG A 58 7.72 -10.59 11.85
N HIS A 59 6.51 -10.49 11.30
CA HIS A 59 5.37 -9.89 12.00
C HIS A 59 4.32 -10.89 12.52
N PHE A 60 4.22 -12.07 11.93
CA PHE A 60 3.12 -13.01 12.14
C PHE A 60 3.62 -14.44 12.37
N GLY A 61 4.47 -14.65 13.40
CA GLY A 61 5.13 -15.93 13.65
C GLY A 61 4.20 -17.12 13.92
N ARG A 62 2.89 -16.89 14.13
CA ARG A 62 1.87 -17.94 14.29
C ARG A 62 0.99 -18.12 13.05
N ALA A 63 1.20 -17.35 11.99
CA ALA A 63 0.47 -17.51 10.75
C ALA A 63 0.97 -18.73 9.97
N SER A 64 0.04 -19.48 9.36
CA SER A 64 0.40 -20.52 8.41
C SER A 64 0.94 -19.88 7.13
N LEU A 65 1.98 -20.47 6.55
CA LEU A 65 2.54 -20.08 5.26
C LEU A 65 1.59 -20.55 4.15
N ALA A 66 0.54 -19.78 3.89
CA ALA A 66 -0.25 -19.96 2.68
C ALA A 66 0.49 -19.31 1.49
N PRO A 67 0.57 -19.98 0.33
CA PRO A 67 1.15 -19.39 -0.86
C PRO A 67 0.31 -18.19 -1.31
N LEU A 68 0.98 -17.08 -1.64
CA LEU A 68 0.30 -15.98 -2.31
C LEU A 68 0.00 -16.34 -3.76
N PRO A 69 -1.22 -16.06 -4.26
CA PRO A 69 -1.46 -16.07 -5.69
C PRO A 69 -0.61 -14.99 -6.36
N LEU A 70 -0.09 -15.29 -7.56
CA LEU A 70 0.73 -14.34 -8.30
C LEU A 70 -0.09 -13.12 -8.73
N ALA A 71 0.41 -11.93 -8.40
CA ALA A 71 -0.13 -10.69 -8.93
C ALA A 71 0.15 -10.61 -10.44
N VAL A 72 -0.90 -10.55 -11.26
CA VAL A 72 -0.78 -10.25 -12.68
C VAL A 72 -0.97 -8.75 -12.85
N ILE A 73 0.08 -8.05 -13.25
CA ILE A 73 0.01 -6.66 -13.65
C ILE A 73 0.05 -6.55 -15.18
N PRO A 74 -0.78 -5.71 -15.80
CA PRO A 74 -0.64 -5.40 -17.21
C PRO A 74 0.76 -4.84 -17.50
N SER A 75 1.36 -5.24 -18.64
CA SER A 75 2.76 -4.93 -18.95
C SER A 75 2.99 -3.42 -19.08
N GLU A 76 1.98 -2.66 -19.51
CA GLU A 76 1.99 -1.20 -19.60
C GLU A 76 2.13 -0.52 -18.23
N HIS A 77 1.75 -1.19 -17.13
CA HIS A 77 1.85 -0.66 -15.77
C HIS A 77 3.13 -1.06 -15.05
N ALA A 78 3.89 -2.03 -15.59
CA ALA A 78 5.09 -2.56 -14.95
C ALA A 78 6.17 -1.48 -14.73
N SER A 79 6.33 -0.57 -15.69
CA SER A 79 7.29 0.55 -15.60
C SER A 79 6.94 1.50 -14.45
N PHE A 80 5.66 1.84 -14.30
CA PHE A 80 5.17 2.67 -13.20
C PHE A 80 5.38 2.00 -11.84
N VAL A 81 5.02 0.71 -11.71
CA VAL A 81 5.23 -0.04 -10.46
C VAL A 81 6.69 -0.06 -10.07
N HIS A 82 7.58 -0.38 -11.02
CA HIS A 82 9.01 -0.42 -10.78
C HIS A 82 9.57 0.94 -10.35
N ALA A 83 9.21 2.02 -11.08
CA ALA A 83 9.69 3.36 -10.80
C ALA A 83 9.18 3.90 -9.45
N LEU A 84 7.89 3.71 -9.13
CA LEU A 84 7.33 4.15 -7.86
C LEU A 84 7.92 3.35 -6.69
N HIS A 85 8.10 2.04 -6.85
CA HIS A 85 8.78 1.22 -5.86
C HIS A 85 10.22 1.73 -5.60
N ALA A 86 11.00 1.95 -6.65
CA ALA A 86 12.36 2.47 -6.54
C ALA A 86 12.40 3.85 -5.85
N LEU A 87 11.48 4.75 -6.21
CA LEU A 87 11.33 6.05 -5.57
C LEU A 87 11.05 5.92 -4.07
N LEU A 88 10.09 5.07 -3.67
CA LEU A 88 9.72 4.86 -2.27
C LEU A 88 10.91 4.31 -1.47
N VAL A 89 11.55 3.26 -1.97
CA VAL A 89 12.74 2.65 -1.34
C VAL A 89 13.88 3.66 -1.18
N ALA A 90 14.15 4.47 -2.20
CA ALA A 90 15.20 5.50 -2.14
C ALA A 90 14.92 6.60 -1.10
N ASN A 91 13.66 6.74 -0.65
CA ASN A 91 13.24 7.71 0.35
C ASN A 91 12.77 7.02 1.66
N ALA A 92 13.13 5.75 1.86
CA ALA A 92 12.77 5.01 3.07
C ALA A 92 13.45 5.59 4.32
N SER A 93 12.73 5.59 5.44
CA SER A 93 13.29 5.98 6.74
C SER A 93 14.38 5.01 7.18
N GLY A 94 15.51 5.53 7.68
CA GLY A 94 16.56 4.71 8.29
C GLY A 94 16.17 4.11 9.65
N THR A 95 14.99 4.46 10.19
CA THR A 95 14.50 3.98 11.49
C THR A 95 13.57 2.76 11.41
N VAL A 96 13.16 2.36 10.21
CA VAL A 96 12.30 1.18 9.99
C VAL A 96 13.12 0.02 9.43
N HIS A 97 12.60 -1.21 9.53
CA HIS A 97 13.27 -2.37 8.95
C HIS A 97 13.30 -2.25 7.41
N PRO A 98 14.46 -2.42 6.74
CA PRO A 98 14.57 -2.26 5.29
C PRO A 98 13.59 -3.13 4.50
N ASP A 99 13.46 -4.42 4.87
CA ASP A 99 12.53 -5.32 4.17
C ASP A 99 11.06 -4.93 4.34
N ASP A 100 10.70 -4.26 5.44
CA ASP A 100 9.34 -3.77 5.62
C ASP A 100 9.07 -2.56 4.73
N ALA A 101 10.06 -1.67 4.58
CA ALA A 101 9.98 -0.57 3.63
C ALA A 101 9.87 -1.08 2.17
N GLN A 102 10.59 -2.15 1.81
CA GLN A 102 10.46 -2.83 0.51
C GLN A 102 9.03 -3.38 0.33
N CYS A 103 8.53 -4.16 1.29
CA CYS A 103 7.18 -4.74 1.23
C CYS A 103 6.12 -3.63 1.09
N LEU A 104 6.23 -2.57 1.89
CA LEU A 104 5.29 -1.47 1.86
C LEU A 104 5.36 -0.67 0.55
N ALA A 105 6.57 -0.48 0.00
CA ALA A 105 6.75 0.15 -1.31
C ALA A 105 6.04 -0.65 -2.41
N THR A 106 6.15 -1.98 -2.40
CA THR A 106 5.41 -2.85 -3.32
C THR A 106 3.90 -2.68 -3.17
N ILE A 107 3.38 -2.76 -1.93
CA ILE A 107 1.95 -2.66 -1.65
C ILE A 107 1.39 -1.32 -2.12
N ILE A 108 2.09 -0.21 -1.85
CA ILE A 108 1.66 1.13 -2.29
C ILE A 108 1.68 1.23 -3.82
N ALA A 109 2.74 0.75 -4.47
CA ALA A 109 2.85 0.82 -5.92
C ALA A 109 1.72 0.06 -6.63
N HIS A 110 1.37 -1.14 -6.15
CA HIS A 110 0.24 -1.91 -6.65
C HIS A 110 -1.11 -1.26 -6.32
N ALA A 111 -1.26 -0.64 -5.14
CA ALA A 111 -2.46 0.10 -4.79
C ALA A 111 -2.73 1.30 -5.72
N CYS A 112 -1.69 1.92 -6.27
CA CYS A 112 -1.81 3.00 -7.24
C CYS A 112 -2.38 2.56 -8.61
N LEU A 113 -2.42 1.25 -8.90
CA LEU A 113 -3.03 0.71 -10.12
C LEU A 113 -4.54 0.55 -10.02
N ARG A 114 -5.10 0.60 -8.81
CA ARG A 114 -6.52 0.37 -8.55
C ARG A 114 -7.35 1.67 -8.64
N PRO A 115 -8.65 1.57 -8.94
CA PRO A 115 -9.46 2.72 -9.36
C PRO A 115 -9.96 3.61 -8.22
N ASP A 116 -9.55 3.44 -6.97
CA ASP A 116 -10.11 4.23 -5.86
C ASP A 116 -9.11 5.26 -5.29
N HIS A 117 -9.46 5.93 -4.20
CA HIS A 117 -8.49 6.63 -3.38
C HIS A 117 -7.49 5.65 -2.76
N LEU A 118 -6.23 6.09 -2.62
CA LEU A 118 -5.16 5.24 -2.09
C LEU A 118 -5.52 4.60 -0.75
N TRP A 119 -6.21 5.31 0.15
CA TRP A 119 -6.62 4.76 1.44
C TRP A 119 -7.63 3.60 1.30
N ARG A 120 -8.64 3.71 0.43
CA ARG A 120 -9.61 2.62 0.17
C ARG A 120 -8.94 1.45 -0.52
N ASP A 121 -8.08 1.73 -1.48
CA ASP A 121 -7.32 0.69 -2.17
C ASP A 121 -6.40 -0.06 -1.19
N LEU A 122 -5.80 0.62 -0.22
CA LEU A 122 -5.02 -0.03 0.84
C LEU A 122 -5.89 -0.69 1.93
N GLY A 123 -7.20 -0.39 1.97
CA GLY A 123 -8.09 -0.84 3.03
C GLY A 123 -7.88 -0.15 4.38
N LEU A 124 -7.34 1.08 4.36
CA LEU A 124 -7.15 1.93 5.52
C LEU A 124 -8.42 2.75 5.81
N ALA A 125 -8.55 3.33 6.99
CA ALA A 125 -9.76 4.05 7.40
C ALA A 125 -9.91 5.44 6.72
N GLY A 126 -8.82 6.00 6.21
CA GLY A 126 -8.86 7.32 5.59
C GLY A 126 -7.48 7.90 5.28
N ARG A 127 -7.47 9.17 4.89
CA ARG A 127 -6.25 9.91 4.52
C ARG A 127 -5.22 9.93 5.66
N ASP A 128 -5.66 10.07 6.90
CA ASP A 128 -4.76 10.23 8.05
C ASP A 128 -3.95 8.96 8.33
N GLU A 129 -4.52 7.77 8.12
CA GLU A 129 -3.76 6.52 8.23
C GLU A 129 -2.72 6.37 7.12
N VAL A 130 -3.03 6.83 5.89
CA VAL A 130 -2.04 6.90 4.81
C VAL A 130 -0.93 7.90 5.16
N THR A 131 -1.29 9.07 5.69
CA THR A 131 -0.32 10.08 6.12
C THR A 131 0.59 9.53 7.22
N TRP A 132 0.03 8.87 8.23
CA TRP A 132 0.79 8.23 9.30
C TRP A 132 1.76 7.17 8.76
N MET A 133 1.26 6.28 7.90
CA MET A 133 2.05 5.23 7.24
C MET A 133 3.22 5.83 6.45
N LEU A 134 2.94 6.83 5.59
CA LEU A 134 3.97 7.50 4.79
C LEU A 134 4.95 8.30 5.68
N THR A 135 4.50 8.90 6.77
CA THR A 135 5.38 9.64 7.70
C THR A 135 6.36 8.70 8.37
N ARG A 136 5.90 7.51 8.74
CA ARG A 136 6.74 6.50 9.38
C ARG A 136 7.76 5.88 8.43
N TYR A 137 7.33 5.51 7.22
CA TYR A 137 8.16 4.75 6.29
C TYR A 137 8.89 5.61 5.25
N PHE A 138 8.32 6.73 4.82
CA PHE A 138 8.84 7.58 3.74
C PHE A 138 8.76 9.09 4.10
N PRO A 139 9.30 9.53 5.26
CA PRO A 139 9.11 10.87 5.80
C PRO A 139 9.55 11.99 4.85
N VAL A 140 10.60 11.76 4.06
CA VAL A 140 11.11 12.73 3.08
C VAL A 140 10.05 13.07 2.02
N LEU A 141 9.27 12.07 1.59
CA LEU A 141 8.19 12.29 0.62
C LEU A 141 7.03 13.04 1.25
N VAL A 142 6.70 12.78 2.52
CA VAL A 142 5.68 13.55 3.25
C VAL A 142 6.07 15.02 3.34
N ALA A 143 7.32 15.32 3.71
CA ALA A 143 7.82 16.69 3.80
C ALA A 143 7.79 17.45 2.46
N ARG A 144 7.84 16.74 1.33
CA ARG A 144 7.76 17.32 -0.02
C ARG A 144 6.32 17.61 -0.47
N ASN A 145 5.29 17.06 0.19
CA ASN A 145 3.89 17.28 -0.18
C ASN A 145 3.35 18.61 0.41
N VAL A 146 4.05 19.71 0.14
CA VAL A 146 3.76 21.05 0.69
C VAL A 146 2.41 21.61 0.23
N ASP A 147 1.96 21.25 -0.97
CA ASP A 147 0.67 21.65 -1.53
C ASP A 147 -0.50 20.78 -1.02
N ASN A 148 -0.21 19.86 -0.09
CA ASN A 148 -1.19 18.96 0.51
C ASN A 148 -2.02 18.19 -0.55
N LEU A 149 -1.37 17.77 -1.63
CA LEU A 149 -2.00 16.99 -2.70
C LEU A 149 -2.49 15.65 -2.16
N ARG A 150 -3.55 15.10 -2.80
CA ARG A 150 -4.01 13.75 -2.51
C ARG A 150 -2.88 12.75 -2.78
N TRP A 151 -2.67 11.80 -1.87
CA TRP A 151 -1.47 10.95 -1.87
C TRP A 151 -1.19 10.21 -3.18
N LYS A 152 -2.21 9.63 -3.83
CA LYS A 152 -2.02 8.95 -5.13
C LYS A 152 -1.53 9.91 -6.22
N LYS A 153 -2.10 11.12 -6.29
CA LYS A 153 -1.68 12.18 -7.22
C LYS A 153 -0.25 12.65 -6.92
N PHE A 154 0.06 12.88 -5.64
CA PHE A 154 1.40 13.27 -5.20
C PHE A 154 2.46 12.22 -5.58
N LEU A 155 2.23 10.96 -5.25
CA LEU A 155 3.17 9.86 -5.54
C LEU A 155 3.38 9.67 -7.04
N ALA A 156 2.32 9.76 -7.85
CA ALA A 156 2.43 9.71 -9.31
C ALA A 156 3.27 10.87 -9.86
N ALA A 157 3.04 12.09 -9.36
CA ALA A 157 3.83 13.25 -9.75
C ALA A 157 5.31 13.11 -9.38
N GLN A 158 5.63 12.68 -8.14
CA GLN A 158 7.01 12.44 -7.73
C GLN A 158 7.68 11.33 -8.56
N CYS A 159 6.92 10.27 -8.88
CA CYS A 159 7.41 9.19 -9.75
C CYS A 159 7.77 9.73 -11.14
N ALA A 160 6.89 10.48 -11.78
CA ALA A 160 7.16 11.10 -13.08
C ALA A 160 8.39 12.02 -13.04
N LEU A 161 8.48 12.89 -12.03
CA LEU A 161 9.61 13.80 -11.85
C LEU A 161 10.93 13.07 -11.67
N SER A 162 10.96 11.94 -10.93
CA SER A 162 12.16 11.11 -10.78
C SER A 162 12.68 10.50 -12.10
N LEU A 163 11.81 10.41 -13.11
CA LEU A 163 12.12 9.92 -14.44
C LEU A 163 12.37 11.06 -15.45
N GLY A 164 12.32 12.32 -15.02
CA GLY A 164 12.41 13.48 -15.92
C GLY A 164 11.17 13.67 -16.81
N LEU A 165 10.04 13.07 -16.43
CA LEU A 165 8.78 13.13 -17.17
C LEU A 165 7.85 14.20 -16.60
N GLN A 166 6.87 14.62 -17.40
CA GLN A 166 5.81 15.51 -16.94
C GLN A 166 4.87 14.77 -15.97
N PRO A 167 4.49 15.38 -14.84
CA PRO A 167 3.51 14.81 -13.92
C PRO A 167 2.18 14.47 -14.59
N GLY A 168 1.63 13.30 -14.25
CA GLY A 168 0.36 12.81 -14.74
C GLY A 168 -0.35 11.92 -13.71
N PRO A 169 -1.55 11.40 -14.06
CA PRO A 169 -2.27 10.47 -13.19
C PRO A 169 -1.50 9.16 -12.98
N ALA A 170 -1.67 8.55 -11.80
CA ALA A 170 -1.33 7.14 -11.62
C ALA A 170 -2.23 6.27 -12.53
N PRO A 171 -1.81 5.05 -12.90
CA PRO A 171 -2.61 4.21 -13.80
C PRO A 171 -4.04 3.93 -13.36
N GLY A 172 -4.28 3.81 -12.05
CA GLY A 172 -5.63 3.62 -11.51
C GLY A 172 -6.46 4.90 -11.40
N CYS A 173 -5.86 6.09 -11.47
CA CYS A 173 -6.57 7.35 -11.26
C CYS A 173 -7.77 7.57 -12.20
N PRO A 174 -7.75 7.24 -13.51
CA PRO A 174 -8.89 7.46 -14.40
C PRO A 174 -10.18 6.77 -13.95
N GLY A 175 -10.09 5.70 -13.15
CA GLY A 175 -11.27 5.01 -12.59
C GLY A 175 -11.81 5.61 -11.29
N CYS A 176 -11.15 6.63 -10.71
CA CYS A 176 -11.52 7.22 -9.42
C CYS A 176 -12.63 8.24 -9.56
N GLU A 177 -13.61 8.22 -8.64
CA GLU A 177 -14.75 9.13 -8.62
C GLU A 177 -14.34 10.61 -8.62
N ASP A 178 -13.19 10.93 -8.01
CA ASP A 178 -12.64 12.28 -7.91
C ASP A 178 -11.62 12.63 -9.01
N TYR A 179 -11.51 11.81 -10.07
CA TYR A 179 -10.53 12.03 -11.14
C TYR A 179 -10.66 13.43 -11.77
N GLY A 180 -11.88 13.83 -12.12
CA GLY A 180 -12.14 15.14 -12.74
C GLY A 180 -11.81 16.33 -11.83
N TYR A 181 -11.92 16.16 -10.51
CA TYR A 181 -11.45 17.16 -9.54
C TYR A 181 -9.93 17.23 -9.49
N CYS A 182 -9.26 16.08 -9.59
CA CYS A 182 -7.80 15.99 -9.51
C CYS A 182 -7.09 16.47 -10.79
N PHE A 183 -7.70 16.23 -11.96
CA PHE A 183 -7.12 16.48 -13.28
C PHE A 183 -8.14 17.19 -14.19
N PRO A 184 -8.50 18.45 -13.88
CA PRO A 184 -9.44 19.20 -14.71
C PRO A 184 -8.88 19.38 -16.13
N GLY A 185 -9.67 19.08 -17.15
CA GLY A 185 -9.30 19.25 -18.56
C GLY A 185 -8.54 18.08 -19.19
N GLN A 186 -8.24 17.00 -18.45
CA GLN A 186 -7.73 15.75 -19.01
C GLN A 186 -8.88 14.74 -19.11
N ARG A 187 -9.60 14.76 -20.24
CA ARG A 187 -10.60 13.73 -20.61
C ARG A 187 -10.09 12.90 -21.78
#